data_AF-A0A9E4YR38-F1
#
_entry.id   AF-A0A9E4YR38-F1
#
_cell.length_a   1.000
_cell.length_b   1.000
_cell.length_c   1.000
_cell.angle_alpha   90.00
_cell.angle_beta   90.00
_cell.angle_gamma   90.00
#
_symmetry.space_group_name_H-M   'P 1'
#
loop_
_entity.id
_entity.type
_entity.pdbx_description
1 polymer ?
#
loop_
_entity_poly.entity_id
_entity_poly.type
_entity_poly.pdbx_seq_one_letter_code
_entity_poly.pdbx_strand_id
1 'polypeptide(L)'
;AGIFCSDGETVPLESLSVIWCTGFQARYDFIQPLNRHDTFDMAGQPIHERGQVPAAPGLYFVGMRHQYTATSQDLYGVGRDAQYVAQHIAATRMN
;
A
#
# COMPACT_ATOMS: atom_id res chain seq x y z
N ALA A 1 5.25 32.22 16.08
CA ALA A 1 4.60 30.92 15.79
C ALA A 1 5.53 29.82 16.31
N GLY A 2 5.00 28.69 16.81
CA GLY A 2 5.79 27.68 17.53
C GLY A 2 5.10 26.32 17.55
N ILE A 3 5.82 25.29 18.03
CA ILE A 3 5.22 24.00 18.40
C ILE A 3 4.77 24.10 19.85
N PHE A 4 3.49 23.82 20.11
CA PHE A 4 2.89 23.81 21.44
C PHE A 4 2.89 22.38 21.98
N CYS A 5 3.59 22.17 23.09
CA CYS A 5 3.68 20.88 23.75
C CYS A 5 2.54 20.72 24.77
N SER A 6 2.15 19.47 25.04
CA SER A 6 1.02 19.16 25.92
C SER A 6 1.25 19.51 27.39
N ASP A 7 2.52 19.73 27.78
CA ASP A 7 2.93 20.20 29.11
C ASP A 7 2.89 21.74 29.26
N GLY A 8 2.50 22.45 28.20
CA GLY A 8 2.43 23.92 28.17
C GLY A 8 3.72 24.59 27.69
N GLU A 9 4.79 23.85 27.40
CA GLU A 9 5.99 24.40 26.79
C GLU A 9 5.71 24.81 25.33
N THR A 10 6.40 25.85 24.86
CA THR A 10 6.36 26.26 23.45
C THR A 10 7.78 26.35 22.90
N VAL A 11 8.03 25.63 21.80
CA VAL A 11 9.31 25.70 21.09
C VAL A 11 9.18 26.69 19.92
N PRO A 12 9.98 27.78 19.86
CA PRO A 12 9.91 28.78 18.79
C PRO A 12 10.35 28.21 17.43
N LEU A 13 9.66 28.55 16.34
CA LEU A 13 9.98 28.02 15.00
C LEU A 13 11.36 28.44 14.49
N GLU A 14 11.83 29.63 14.87
CA GLU A 14 13.14 30.17 14.46
C GLU A 14 14.33 29.36 15.00
N SER A 15 14.12 28.53 16.03
CA SER A 15 15.17 27.71 16.65
C SER A 15 15.09 26.24 16.27
N LEU A 16 14.23 25.82 15.32
CA LEU A 16 14.03 24.41 15.01
C LEU A 16 13.90 24.10 13.51
N SER A 17 14.31 22.88 13.17
CA SER A 17 14.04 22.24 11.88
C SER A 17 13.21 20.98 12.12
N VAL A 18 12.09 20.82 11.40
CA VAL A 18 11.24 19.62 11.50
C VAL A 18 11.56 18.67 10.36
N ILE A 19 11.89 17.42 10.69
CA ILE A 19 12.01 16.33 9.72
C ILE A 19 10.87 15.33 9.99
N TRP A 20 9.97 15.19 9.01
CA TRP A 20 8.83 14.28 9.12
C TRP A 20 9.25 12.85 8.74
N CYS A 21 9.46 12.00 9.74
CA CYS A 21 9.77 10.58 9.59
C CYS A 21 8.55 9.67 9.84
N THR A 22 7.34 10.15 9.54
CA THR A 22 6.06 9.48 9.85
C THR A 22 5.61 8.47 8.78
N GLY A 23 6.52 8.05 7.90
CA GLY A 23 6.27 7.04 6.88
C GLY A 23 5.55 7.56 5.62
N PHE A 24 4.97 6.64 4.87
CA PHE A 24 4.36 6.87 3.56
C PHE A 24 2.95 6.27 3.49
N GLN A 25 2.13 6.80 2.60
CA GLN A 25 0.84 6.24 2.22
C GLN A 25 0.90 5.75 0.77
N ALA A 26 0.36 4.55 0.52
CA ALA A 26 0.20 4.08 -0.85
C ALA A 26 -0.88 4.91 -1.55
N ARG A 27 -0.61 5.33 -2.79
CA ARG A 27 -1.54 6.12 -3.61
C ARG A 27 -1.82 5.37 -4.91
N TYR A 28 -3.06 4.89 -5.05
CA TYR A 28 -3.50 4.10 -6.21
C TYR A 28 -4.46 4.87 -7.14
N ASP A 29 -4.53 6.20 -7.01
CA ASP A 29 -5.47 7.05 -7.77
C ASP A 29 -5.28 6.98 -9.29
N PHE A 30 -4.07 6.63 -9.73
CA PHE A 30 -3.75 6.46 -11.14
C PHE A 30 -4.37 5.20 -11.77
N ILE A 31 -4.77 4.22 -10.95
CA ILE A 31 -5.41 2.98 -11.40
C ILE A 31 -6.92 3.22 -11.43
N GLN A 32 -7.56 3.22 -12.60
CA GLN A 32 -9.00 3.51 -12.74
C GLN A 32 -9.77 2.30 -13.29
N PRO A 33 -10.02 1.26 -12.48
CA PRO A 33 -10.81 0.12 -12.91
C PRO A 33 -12.31 0.50 -12.99
N LEU A 34 -13.04 -0.14 -13.90
CA LEU A 34 -14.49 0.11 -14.08
C LEU A 34 -15.28 -0.08 -12.78
N ASN A 35 -14.88 -1.05 -11.95
CA ASN A 35 -15.51 -1.36 -10.66
C ASN A 35 -14.68 -0.80 -9.47
N ARG A 36 -14.38 0.51 -9.47
CA ARG A 36 -13.48 1.12 -8.48
C ARG A 36 -13.90 0.89 -7.03
N HIS A 37 -15.19 1.03 -6.73
CA HIS A 37 -15.74 0.87 -5.38
C HIS A 37 -15.68 -0.58 -4.86
N ASP A 38 -15.58 -1.55 -5.77
CA ASP A 38 -15.40 -2.97 -5.41
C ASP A 38 -13.92 -3.38 -5.46
N THR A 39 -13.07 -2.55 -6.06
CA THR A 39 -11.61 -2.78 -6.19
C THR A 39 -10.84 -2.18 -5.02
N PHE A 40 -11.29 -1.06 -4.46
CA PHE A 40 -10.66 -0.38 -3.35
C PHE A 40 -11.63 -0.16 -2.21
N ASP A 41 -11.16 -0.30 -0.98
CA ASP A 41 -11.93 0.02 0.21
C ASP A 41 -12.06 1.54 0.42
N MET A 42 -12.78 1.93 1.49
CA MET A 42 -12.99 3.34 1.83
C MET A 42 -11.69 4.08 2.21
N ALA A 43 -10.63 3.36 2.55
CA ALA A 43 -9.29 3.91 2.82
C ALA A 43 -8.41 3.93 1.56
N GLY A 44 -8.95 3.54 0.39
CA GLY A 44 -8.25 3.49 -0.88
C GLY A 44 -7.26 2.31 -0.98
N GLN A 45 -7.35 1.31 -0.10
CA GLN A 45 -6.52 0.11 -0.19
C GLN A 45 -7.15 -0.92 -1.13
N PRO A 46 -6.35 -1.66 -1.92
CA PRO A 46 -6.89 -2.69 -2.80
C PRO A 46 -7.57 -3.80 -2.01
N ILE A 47 -8.78 -4.17 -2.42
CA ILE A 47 -9.46 -5.37 -1.94
C ILE A 47 -8.93 -6.54 -2.78
N HIS A 48 -8.16 -7.42 -2.14
CA HIS A 48 -7.44 -8.48 -2.85
C HIS A 48 -7.38 -9.80 -2.08
N GLU A 49 -7.14 -10.88 -2.80
CA GLU A 49 -6.77 -12.19 -2.23
C GLU A 49 -5.38 -12.59 -2.75
N ARG A 50 -4.38 -12.61 -1.86
CA ARG A 50 -2.96 -12.85 -2.20
C ARG A 50 -2.44 -12.01 -3.39
N GLY A 51 -2.95 -10.79 -3.55
CA GLY A 51 -2.60 -9.88 -4.64
C GLY A 51 -3.55 -9.88 -5.83
N GLN A 52 -4.46 -10.83 -5.96
CA GLN A 52 -5.46 -10.83 -7.04
C GLN A 52 -6.64 -9.92 -6.66
N VAL A 53 -7.18 -9.17 -7.61
CA VAL A 53 -8.37 -8.33 -7.38
C VAL A 53 -9.61 -8.98 -8.00
N PRO A 54 -10.51 -9.60 -7.21
CA PRO A 54 -11.67 -10.31 -7.76
C PRO A 54 -12.62 -9.41 -8.55
N ALA A 55 -12.80 -8.16 -8.09
CA ALA A 55 -13.68 -7.19 -8.73
C ALA A 55 -13.13 -6.62 -10.06
N ALA A 56 -11.84 -6.81 -10.34
CA ALA A 56 -11.17 -6.36 -11.55
C ALA A 56 -10.22 -7.46 -12.09
N PRO A 57 -10.77 -8.50 -12.75
CA PRO A 57 -9.95 -9.58 -13.31
C PRO A 57 -8.84 -9.03 -14.22
N GLY A 58 -7.62 -9.53 -14.02
CA GLY A 58 -6.42 -9.04 -14.71
C GLY A 58 -5.64 -7.96 -13.95
N LEU A 59 -6.21 -7.38 -12.88
CA LEU A 59 -5.48 -6.49 -11.98
C LEU A 59 -4.89 -7.28 -10.80
N TYR A 60 -3.60 -7.07 -10.56
CA TYR A 60 -2.87 -7.70 -9.46
C TYR A 60 -1.99 -6.68 -8.75
N PHE A 61 -1.73 -6.93 -7.47
CA PHE A 61 -0.82 -6.18 -6.62
C PHE A 61 0.23 -7.11 -6.01
N VAL A 62 1.43 -6.61 -5.79
CA VAL A 62 2.56 -7.32 -5.17
C VAL A 62 3.29 -6.37 -4.24
N GLY A 63 3.83 -6.88 -3.14
CA GLY A 63 4.64 -6.08 -2.21
C GLY A 63 3.82 -5.33 -1.16
N MET A 64 2.54 -5.66 -0.98
CA MET A 64 1.71 -4.96 0.01
C MET A 64 2.02 -5.43 1.44
N ARG A 65 1.81 -4.53 2.40
CA ARG A 65 1.82 -4.85 3.82
C ARG A 65 0.89 -6.02 4.10
N HIS A 66 1.43 -7.08 4.67
CA HIS A 66 0.68 -8.29 5.01
C HIS A 66 -0.13 -8.88 3.84
N GLN A 67 0.35 -8.74 2.59
CA GLN A 67 -0.33 -9.28 1.41
C GLN A 67 -0.64 -10.78 1.54
N TYR A 68 0.37 -11.54 1.98
CA TYR A 68 0.20 -12.95 2.34
C TYR A 68 1.03 -13.32 3.57
N THR A 69 2.20 -12.71 3.73
CA THR A 69 3.08 -12.90 4.89
C THR A 69 3.48 -11.56 5.49
N ALA A 70 4.00 -11.56 6.72
CA ALA A 70 4.52 -10.34 7.34
C ALA A 70 5.68 -9.72 6.54
N THR A 71 6.45 -10.53 5.80
CA THR A 71 7.59 -10.08 4.99
C THR A 71 7.23 -9.73 3.55
N SER A 72 5.94 -9.73 3.19
CA SER A 72 5.47 -9.47 1.82
C SER A 72 5.91 -8.11 1.27
N GLN A 73 6.06 -7.10 2.13
CA GLN A 73 6.50 -5.75 1.77
C GLN A 73 8.03 -5.59 1.70
N ASP A 74 8.78 -6.58 2.18
CA ASP A 74 10.23 -6.48 2.31
C ASP A 74 10.92 -7.08 1.08
N LEU A 75 12.06 -6.51 0.69
CA LEU A 75 12.86 -7.00 -0.46
C LEU A 75 13.21 -8.49 -0.33
N TYR A 76 13.43 -8.98 0.88
CA TYR A 76 13.75 -10.39 1.14
C TYR A 76 12.53 -11.31 1.07
N GLY A 77 11.32 -10.81 1.27
CA GLY A 77 10.10 -11.62 1.38
C GLY A 77 9.16 -11.54 0.18
N VAL A 78 9.19 -10.44 -0.57
CA VAL A 78 8.27 -10.17 -1.70
C VAL A 78 8.35 -11.20 -2.83
N GLY A 79 9.49 -11.87 -3.00
CA GLY A 79 9.71 -12.82 -4.09
C GLY A 79 8.68 -13.95 -4.16
N ARG A 80 8.21 -14.46 -3.01
CA ARG A 80 7.19 -15.52 -2.96
C ARG A 80 5.83 -15.05 -3.47
N ASP A 81 5.46 -13.80 -3.16
CA ASP A 81 4.19 -13.22 -3.62
C ASP A 81 4.26 -12.89 -5.11
N ALA A 82 5.39 -12.34 -5.57
CA ALA A 82 5.65 -12.09 -6.98
C ALA A 82 5.56 -13.40 -7.80
N GLN A 83 6.18 -14.48 -7.30
CA GLN A 83 6.13 -15.78 -7.95
C GLN A 83 4.69 -16.31 -8.03
N TYR A 84 3.92 -16.23 -6.94
CA TYR A 84 2.52 -16.66 -6.93
C TYR A 84 1.67 -15.89 -7.93
N VAL A 85 1.77 -14.56 -7.95
CA VAL A 85 1.03 -13.71 -8.88
C VAL A 85 1.41 -14.01 -10.33
N ALA A 86 2.71 -14.14 -10.63
CA ALA A 86 3.20 -14.48 -11.97
C ALA A 86 2.69 -15.85 -12.44
N GLN A 87 2.72 -16.88 -11.58
CA GLN A 87 2.18 -18.21 -11.90
C GLN A 87 0.69 -18.16 -12.18
N HIS A 88 -0.07 -17.41 -11.39
CA HIS A 88 -1.50 -17.26 -11.59
C HIS A 88 -1.80 -16.56 -12.93
N ILE A 89 -1.13 -15.44 -13.23
CA ILE A 89 -1.27 -14.73 -14.51
C ILE A 89 -0.96 -15.66 -15.70
N ALA A 90 0.10 -16.48 -15.60
CA ALA A 90 0.46 -17.42 -16.65
C ALA A 90 -0.63 -18.49 -16.86
N ALA A 91 -1.19 -19.03 -15.79
CA ALA A 91 -2.27 -20.02 -15.86
C ALA A 91 -3.55 -19.44 -16.48
N THR A 92 -3.92 -18.20 -16.13
CA THR A 92 -5.12 -17.55 -16.67
C THR A 92 -5.00 -17.24 -18.17
N ARG A 93 -3.79 -16.99 -18.69
CA ARG A 93 -3.55 -16.72 -20.12
C ARG A 93 -3.57 -17.96 -21.01
N MET A 94 -3.50 -19.16 -20.41
CA MET A 94 -3.53 -20.43 -21.15
C MET A 94 -4.95 -21.00 -21.31
N ASN A 95 -5.95 -20.33 -20.72
CA ASN A 95 -7.38 -20.61 -20.91
C ASN A 95 -8.02 -19.55 -21.81
#